data_AF-A0A1Q3DES8-F1
#
_entry.id   AF-A0A1Q3DES8-F1
#
_cell.length_a   1.000
_cell.length_b   1.000
_cell.length_c   1.000
_cell.angle_alpha   90.00
_cell.angle_beta   90.00
_cell.angle_gamma   90.00
#
_symmetry.space_group_name_H-M   'P 1'
#
loop_
_entity.id
_entity.type
_entity.pdbx_description
1 polymer ?
#
loop_
_entity_poly.entity_id
_entity_poly.type
_entity_poly.pdbx_seq_one_letter_code
_entity_poly.pdbx_strand_id
1 'polypeptide(L)'
;METDDWESCPSDMSDNESCLQDKDASELDNYTSASQHKLQFRSDVSVARWINKMGMAEVMEKKGRLWTTTGIVRSGKTYCFIEETLFLAEIGALHLLDDNDTRLSLRDIYKKVAEEKSGCCWERFEVYRHLKSLGYIIRWHSVPWSIKTPKGDNLNNETVYVQSTPEGNGVMGIDSKDKSFNVELFSSMQINEVRPVFDVFLPNSKFKKSSPGDPSFVLCLTSGYPQSKAEVEIIERRCGSIPLKFCHVEHGRVSFFSIDRVELPVLP
;
A
#
# COMPACT_ATOMS: atom_id res chain seq x y z
N MET A 1 17.99 -50.78 55.42
CA MET A 1 18.28 -51.81 54.41
C MET A 1 16.97 -52.10 53.71
N GLU A 2 17.03 -52.21 52.38
CA GLU A 2 15.99 -52.70 51.47
C GLU A 2 14.90 -51.70 51.03
N THR A 3 15.22 -51.08 49.90
CA THR A 3 14.43 -50.92 48.66
C THR A 3 13.63 -52.21 48.32
N ASP A 4 12.58 -52.29 47.52
CA ASP A 4 12.22 -51.61 46.26
C ASP A 4 10.84 -52.18 45.79
N ASP A 5 10.24 -51.53 44.79
CA ASP A 5 9.49 -52.12 43.65
C ASP A 5 7.97 -51.96 43.39
N TRP A 6 7.69 -51.06 42.41
CA TRP A 6 6.98 -51.16 41.10
C TRP A 6 5.48 -51.56 40.93
N GLU A 7 4.74 -50.66 40.25
CA GLU A 7 3.75 -50.83 39.12
C GLU A 7 2.68 -51.95 39.15
N SER A 8 1.42 -51.88 38.69
CA SER A 8 0.62 -50.97 37.84
C SER A 8 -0.89 -51.39 37.90
N CYS A 9 -1.82 -50.43 37.70
CA CYS A 9 -3.20 -50.39 37.12
C CYS A 9 -4.13 -51.65 37.08
N PRO A 10 -5.49 -51.54 37.22
CA PRO A 10 -6.33 -50.78 36.28
C PRO A 10 -7.67 -50.16 36.78
N SER A 11 -8.26 -49.41 35.85
CA SER A 11 -9.62 -48.83 35.73
C SER A 11 -10.77 -49.43 36.54
N ASP A 12 -11.54 -48.56 37.20
CA ASP A 12 -12.99 -48.71 37.30
C ASP A 12 -13.67 -47.34 37.19
N MET A 13 -14.65 -47.27 36.30
CA MET A 13 -15.52 -46.11 36.08
C MET A 13 -16.55 -46.00 37.21
N SER A 14 -16.68 -44.82 37.79
CA SER A 14 -17.86 -44.43 38.54
C SER A 14 -18.11 -42.94 38.36
N ASP A 15 -19.16 -42.64 37.61
CA ASP A 15 -19.71 -41.31 37.44
C ASP A 15 -20.28 -40.80 38.77
N ASN A 16 -19.84 -39.63 39.22
CA ASN A 16 -20.69 -38.75 40.00
C ASN A 16 -20.34 -37.28 39.74
N GLU A 17 -21.39 -36.50 39.53
CA GLU A 17 -21.39 -35.14 39.01
C GLU A 17 -20.73 -34.08 39.89
N SER A 18 -20.30 -33.02 39.20
CA SER A 18 -20.15 -31.62 39.65
C SER A 18 -18.84 -31.22 40.35
N CYS A 19 -17.90 -30.71 39.54
CA CYS A 19 -16.95 -29.70 40.00
C CYS A 19 -17.16 -28.43 39.16
N LEU A 20 -17.90 -27.48 39.74
CA LEU A 20 -17.86 -26.09 39.31
C LEU A 20 -16.66 -25.44 40.00
N GLN A 21 -15.64 -25.09 39.22
CA GLN A 21 -14.91 -23.81 39.30
C GLN A 21 -13.77 -23.85 38.30
N ASP A 22 -13.83 -22.98 37.30
CA ASP A 22 -12.72 -22.06 37.05
C ASP A 22 -13.29 -20.80 36.39
N LYS A 23 -13.24 -19.72 37.16
CA LYS A 23 -13.41 -18.35 36.70
C LYS A 23 -12.09 -17.97 36.03
N ASP A 24 -12.10 -17.77 34.73
CA ASP A 24 -11.33 -16.72 34.04
C ASP A 24 -11.50 -16.87 32.52
N ALA A 25 -12.54 -16.22 31.99
CA ALA A 25 -12.74 -16.06 30.56
C ALA A 25 -13.43 -14.72 30.25
N SER A 26 -13.01 -13.64 30.91
CA SER A 26 -13.55 -12.29 30.64
C SER A 26 -12.52 -11.19 30.48
N GLU A 27 -11.23 -11.50 30.28
CA GLU A 27 -10.18 -10.50 30.04
C GLU A 27 -9.54 -10.53 28.64
N LEU A 28 -10.12 -11.24 27.67
CA LEU A 28 -9.58 -11.28 26.29
C LEU A 28 -10.37 -10.44 25.26
N ASP A 29 -11.44 -9.76 25.65
CA ASP A 29 -12.29 -9.03 24.69
C ASP A 29 -12.01 -7.52 24.60
N ASN A 30 -11.02 -6.99 25.32
CA ASN A 30 -10.76 -5.54 25.40
C ASN A 30 -9.61 -5.01 24.53
N TYR A 31 -8.92 -5.84 23.75
CA TYR A 31 -7.76 -5.38 22.94
C TYR A 31 -7.99 -5.29 21.42
N THR A 32 -9.20 -5.58 20.92
CA THR A 32 -9.51 -5.46 19.48
C THR A 32 -10.23 -4.15 19.12
N SER A 33 -10.33 -3.19 20.04
CA SER A 33 -11.01 -1.90 19.80
C SER A 33 -10.05 -0.81 19.30
N ALA A 34 -9.25 -1.12 18.28
CA ALA A 34 -8.52 -0.10 17.52
C ALA A 34 -9.44 0.45 16.41
N SER A 35 -10.18 1.49 16.75
CA SER A 35 -10.84 2.42 15.82
C SER A 35 -11.57 1.79 14.62
N GLN A 36 -12.74 1.19 14.87
CA GLN A 36 -13.75 1.13 13.82
C GLN A 36 -14.14 2.58 13.48
N HIS A 37 -13.58 3.13 12.41
CA HIS A 37 -14.07 4.37 11.83
C HIS A 37 -15.58 4.18 11.59
N LYS A 38 -16.43 4.95 12.29
CA LYS A 38 -17.87 4.97 12.01
C LYS A 38 -18.03 5.23 10.52
N LEU A 39 -18.41 4.19 9.78
CA LEU A 39 -18.73 4.23 8.35
C LEU A 39 -19.95 5.13 8.17
N GLN A 40 -19.73 6.44 8.11
CA GLN A 40 -20.78 7.36 7.70
C GLN A 40 -20.91 7.22 6.18
N PHE A 41 -21.88 6.41 5.77
CA PHE A 41 -22.32 6.34 4.38
C PHE A 41 -22.62 7.75 3.91
N ARG A 42 -21.82 8.25 2.96
CA ARG A 42 -22.01 9.57 2.38
C ARG A 42 -23.22 9.50 1.46
N SER A 43 -24.09 10.50 1.53
CA SER A 43 -25.23 10.63 0.60
C SER A 43 -24.80 10.73 -0.86
N ASP A 44 -23.54 11.14 -1.10
CA ASP A 44 -22.93 11.27 -2.41
C ASP A 44 -21.78 10.25 -2.57
N VAL A 45 -22.08 9.13 -3.23
CA VAL A 45 -21.12 8.06 -3.55
C VAL A 45 -20.56 8.27 -4.95
N SER A 46 -19.25 8.15 -5.11
CA SER A 46 -18.60 8.24 -6.42
C SER A 46 -18.76 6.95 -7.21
N VAL A 47 -18.57 6.99 -8.53
CA VAL A 47 -18.64 5.81 -9.39
C VAL A 47 -17.39 5.71 -10.25
N ALA A 48 -16.78 4.52 -10.29
CA ALA A 48 -15.66 4.21 -11.15
C ALA A 48 -15.86 2.90 -11.89
N ARG A 49 -15.24 2.75 -13.06
CA ARG A 49 -15.22 1.53 -13.86
C ARG A 49 -13.85 0.89 -13.80
N TRP A 50 -13.79 -0.39 -13.47
CA TRP A 50 -12.55 -1.15 -13.47
C TRP A 50 -12.06 -1.42 -14.88
N ILE A 51 -10.79 -1.17 -15.16
CA ILE A 51 -10.15 -1.44 -16.46
C ILE A 51 -9.13 -2.56 -16.26
N ASN A 52 -9.53 -3.78 -16.61
CA ASN A 52 -8.71 -5.00 -16.41
C ASN A 52 -7.31 -4.88 -17.07
N LYS A 53 -7.23 -4.28 -18.26
CA LYS A 53 -5.96 -4.13 -19.00
C LYS A 53 -4.96 -3.20 -18.31
N MET A 54 -5.45 -2.23 -17.52
CA MET A 54 -4.60 -1.24 -16.83
C MET A 54 -4.38 -1.59 -15.36
N GLY A 55 -5.20 -2.48 -14.77
CA GLY A 55 -5.18 -2.73 -13.33
C GLY A 55 -5.62 -1.51 -12.51
N MET A 56 -6.46 -0.64 -13.08
CA MET A 56 -6.88 0.64 -12.49
C MET A 56 -8.37 0.86 -12.69
N ALA A 57 -8.96 1.74 -11.86
CA ALA A 57 -10.34 2.17 -11.99
C ALA A 57 -10.42 3.57 -12.62
N GLU A 58 -11.13 3.74 -13.73
CA GLU A 58 -11.48 5.05 -14.29
C GLU A 58 -12.66 5.65 -13.54
N VAL A 59 -12.48 6.83 -12.97
CA VAL A 59 -13.50 7.53 -12.19
C VAL A 59 -14.45 8.25 -13.13
N MET A 60 -15.68 7.76 -13.22
CA MET A 60 -16.74 8.30 -14.07
C MET A 60 -17.43 9.48 -13.39
N GLU A 61 -17.74 9.34 -12.10
CA GLU A 61 -18.43 10.36 -11.30
C GLU A 61 -17.66 10.64 -10.01
N LYS A 62 -17.32 11.91 -9.79
CA LYS A 62 -16.59 12.36 -8.61
C LYS A 62 -17.54 13.01 -7.62
N LYS A 63 -17.65 12.43 -6.44
CA LYS A 63 -18.41 12.97 -5.32
C LYS A 63 -17.53 13.28 -4.11
N GLY A 64 -17.81 14.41 -3.47
CA GLY A 64 -17.10 14.87 -2.28
C GLY A 64 -15.67 15.35 -2.51
N ARG A 65 -14.97 15.64 -1.41
CA ARG A 65 -13.64 16.28 -1.43
C ARG A 65 -12.45 15.31 -1.50
N LEU A 66 -12.68 13.99 -1.40
CA LEU A 66 -11.58 12.99 -1.40
C LEU A 66 -10.75 13.04 -2.69
N TRP A 67 -11.36 13.45 -3.80
CA TRP A 67 -10.72 13.60 -5.11
C TRP A 67 -9.65 14.71 -5.18
N THR A 68 -9.56 15.59 -4.18
CA THR A 68 -8.46 16.57 -4.10
C THR A 68 -7.12 15.92 -3.80
N THR A 69 -7.14 14.73 -3.18
CA THR A 69 -5.94 14.02 -2.70
C THR A 69 -5.78 12.60 -3.26
N THR A 70 -6.82 12.03 -3.89
CA THR A 70 -6.86 10.63 -4.32
C THR A 70 -7.04 10.50 -5.83
N GLY A 71 -6.33 9.58 -6.47
CA GLY A 71 -6.37 9.34 -7.90
C GLY A 71 -5.44 10.25 -8.71
N ILE A 72 -5.01 9.75 -9.86
CA ILE A 72 -4.16 10.43 -10.84
C ILE A 72 -4.98 10.94 -12.02
N VAL A 73 -4.53 12.02 -12.65
CA VAL A 73 -5.16 12.60 -13.84
C VAL A 73 -4.30 12.29 -15.06
N ARG A 74 -4.89 11.65 -16.07
CA ARG A 74 -4.25 11.34 -17.36
C ARG A 74 -5.24 11.68 -18.47
N SER A 75 -4.79 12.46 -19.45
CA SER A 75 -5.61 12.85 -20.60
C SER A 75 -7.00 13.40 -20.23
N GLY A 76 -7.09 14.20 -19.17
CA GLY A 76 -8.34 14.78 -18.65
C GLY A 76 -9.22 13.83 -17.83
N LYS A 77 -8.94 12.52 -17.85
CA LYS A 77 -9.63 11.49 -17.06
C LYS A 77 -8.93 11.26 -15.74
N THR A 78 -9.65 10.72 -14.76
CA THR A 78 -9.08 10.37 -13.45
C THR A 78 -9.10 8.88 -13.25
N TYR A 79 -7.97 8.36 -12.79
CA TYR A 79 -7.75 6.96 -12.54
C TYR A 79 -7.36 6.75 -11.09
N CYS A 80 -7.81 5.64 -10.51
CA CYS A 80 -7.43 5.19 -9.19
C CYS A 80 -6.67 3.88 -9.29
N PHE A 81 -5.62 3.77 -8.48
CA PHE A 81 -5.00 2.47 -8.23
C PHE A 81 -5.95 1.57 -7.44
N ILE A 82 -5.66 0.28 -7.41
CA ILE A 82 -6.48 -0.70 -6.69
C ILE A 82 -6.51 -0.41 -5.18
N GLU A 83 -5.41 0.04 -4.58
CA GLU A 83 -5.33 0.40 -3.16
C GLU A 83 -6.30 1.55 -2.83
N GLU A 84 -6.32 2.57 -3.68
CA GLU A 84 -7.21 3.72 -3.54
C GLU A 84 -8.67 3.30 -3.74
N THR A 85 -8.92 2.43 -4.73
CA THR A 85 -10.25 1.93 -5.08
C THR A 85 -10.84 1.11 -3.94
N LEU A 86 -10.06 0.17 -3.40
CA LEU A 86 -10.50 -0.69 -2.30
C LEU A 86 -10.74 0.14 -1.04
N PHE A 87 -9.84 1.06 -0.69
CA PHE A 87 -10.03 1.94 0.47
C PHE A 87 -11.32 2.78 0.34
N LEU A 88 -11.56 3.39 -0.82
CA LEU A 88 -12.76 4.18 -1.05
C LEU A 88 -14.03 3.33 -1.03
N ALA A 89 -13.97 2.08 -1.49
CA ALA A 89 -15.07 1.14 -1.41
C ALA A 89 -15.35 0.70 0.04
N GLU A 90 -14.32 0.40 0.84
CA GLU A 90 -14.43 0.04 2.26
C GLU A 90 -15.12 1.13 3.07
N ILE A 91 -14.79 2.40 2.83
CA ILE A 91 -15.43 3.53 3.53
C ILE A 91 -16.79 3.95 2.94
N GLY A 92 -17.29 3.23 1.93
CA GLY A 92 -18.57 3.51 1.27
C GLY A 92 -18.58 4.78 0.41
N ALA A 93 -17.43 5.25 -0.06
CA ALA A 93 -17.29 6.47 -0.86
C ALA A 93 -17.22 6.21 -2.38
N LEU A 94 -17.10 4.95 -2.80
CA LEU A 94 -16.99 4.56 -4.21
C LEU A 94 -17.75 3.27 -4.52
N HIS A 95 -18.54 3.29 -5.60
CA HIS A 95 -19.03 2.09 -6.26
C HIS A 95 -18.14 1.77 -7.47
N LEU A 96 -17.62 0.55 -7.51
CA LEU A 96 -16.83 0.05 -8.63
C LEU A 96 -17.73 -0.76 -9.57
N LEU A 97 -17.69 -0.44 -10.85
CA LEU A 97 -18.37 -1.16 -11.92
C LEU A 97 -17.37 -2.06 -12.66
N ASP A 98 -17.85 -3.19 -13.16
CA ASP A 98 -17.09 -4.03 -14.08
C ASP A 98 -17.21 -3.56 -15.55
N ASP A 99 -16.68 -4.35 -16.48
CA ASP A 99 -16.75 -4.08 -17.92
C ASP A 99 -18.20 -4.10 -18.46
N ASN A 100 -19.12 -4.76 -17.75
CA ASN A 100 -20.54 -4.89 -18.10
C ASN A 100 -21.44 -3.92 -17.31
N ASP A 101 -20.87 -2.85 -16.72
CA ASP A 101 -21.61 -1.86 -15.91
C ASP A 101 -22.29 -2.44 -14.65
N THR A 102 -21.86 -3.62 -14.22
CA THR A 102 -22.38 -4.28 -13.02
C THR A 102 -21.58 -3.84 -11.80
N ARG A 103 -22.29 -3.49 -10.71
CA ARG A 103 -21.65 -3.12 -9.44
C ARG A 103 -20.94 -4.32 -8.82
N LEU A 104 -19.65 -4.17 -8.57
CA LEU A 104 -18.83 -5.15 -7.88
C LEU A 104 -19.09 -5.08 -6.37
N SER A 105 -19.24 -6.25 -5.75
CA SER A 105 -19.28 -6.33 -4.29
C SER A 105 -17.89 -6.08 -3.70
N LEU A 106 -17.81 -5.70 -2.43
CA LEU A 106 -16.51 -5.54 -1.74
C LEU A 106 -15.66 -6.82 -1.82
N ARG A 107 -16.31 -8.00 -1.76
CA ARG A 107 -15.66 -9.31 -1.93
C ARG A 107 -15.01 -9.45 -3.31
N ASP A 108 -15.66 -8.98 -4.37
CA ASP A 108 -15.11 -9.03 -5.72
C ASP A 108 -13.92 -8.08 -5.88
N ILE A 109 -13.95 -6.92 -5.21
CA ILE A 109 -12.82 -5.98 -5.20
C ILE A 109 -11.62 -6.60 -4.46
N TYR A 110 -11.84 -7.24 -3.30
CA TYR A 110 -10.76 -7.97 -2.61
C TYR A 110 -10.16 -9.08 -3.48
N LYS A 111 -11.01 -9.81 -4.22
CA LYS A 111 -10.53 -10.82 -5.18
C LYS A 111 -9.61 -10.19 -6.23
N LYS A 112 -9.91 -8.99 -6.72
CA LYS A 112 -9.03 -8.26 -7.66
C LYS A 112 -7.67 -7.91 -7.06
N VAL A 113 -7.58 -7.62 -5.76
CA VAL A 113 -6.28 -7.42 -5.09
C VAL A 113 -5.50 -8.73 -5.03
N ALA A 114 -6.16 -9.82 -4.67
CA ALA A 114 -5.53 -11.14 -4.56
C ALA A 114 -5.11 -11.73 -5.91
N GLU A 115 -5.70 -11.29 -7.02
CA GLU A 115 -5.37 -11.76 -8.37
C GLU A 115 -4.02 -11.24 -8.90
N GLU A 116 -3.28 -10.41 -8.13
CA GLU A 116 -1.93 -9.86 -8.37
C GLU A 116 -1.72 -9.07 -9.69
N LYS A 117 -2.67 -9.12 -10.63
CA LYS A 117 -2.67 -8.41 -11.92
C LYS A 117 -2.77 -6.89 -11.78
N SER A 118 -3.20 -6.40 -10.63
CA SER A 118 -3.28 -4.97 -10.32
C SER A 118 -1.98 -4.38 -9.79
N GLY A 119 -0.93 -5.20 -9.63
CA GLY A 119 0.38 -4.76 -9.15
C GLY A 119 0.42 -4.42 -7.65
N CYS A 120 -0.60 -4.82 -6.87
CA CYS A 120 -0.75 -4.55 -5.43
C CYS A 120 -0.64 -5.82 -4.58
N CYS A 121 0.13 -5.76 -3.49
CA CYS A 121 0.11 -6.77 -2.43
C CYS A 121 -0.69 -6.28 -1.21
N TRP A 122 -1.10 -7.20 -0.33
CA TRP A 122 -1.92 -6.88 0.84
C TRP A 122 -1.21 -5.96 1.83
N GLU A 123 0.09 -6.17 2.05
CA GLU A 123 0.91 -5.36 2.93
C GLU A 123 0.88 -3.90 2.50
N ARG A 124 0.97 -3.64 1.19
CA ARG A 124 0.89 -2.29 0.65
C ARG A 124 -0.47 -1.66 0.90
N PHE A 125 -1.55 -2.43 0.71
CA PHE A 125 -2.89 -1.95 0.99
C PHE A 125 -3.09 -1.62 2.47
N GLU A 126 -2.59 -2.46 3.38
CA GLU A 126 -2.64 -2.23 4.83
C GLU A 126 -1.96 -0.91 5.22
N VAL A 127 -0.77 -0.66 4.67
CA VAL A 127 -0.04 0.59 4.88
C VAL A 127 -0.81 1.79 4.32
N TYR A 128 -1.32 1.68 3.10
CA TYR A 128 -2.11 2.72 2.46
C TYR A 128 -3.34 3.06 3.31
N ARG A 129 -4.09 2.03 3.73
CA ARG A 129 -5.28 2.14 4.58
C ARG A 129 -4.95 2.82 5.90
N HIS A 130 -3.90 2.38 6.58
CA HIS A 130 -3.48 2.96 7.86
C HIS A 130 -3.16 4.45 7.74
N LEU A 131 -2.31 4.83 6.78
CA LEU A 131 -1.94 6.23 6.56
C LEU A 131 -3.13 7.09 6.11
N LYS A 132 -4.00 6.56 5.23
CA LYS A 132 -5.20 7.28 4.79
C LYS A 132 -6.19 7.52 5.92
N SER A 133 -6.39 6.54 6.80
CA SER A 133 -7.27 6.66 7.97
C SER A 133 -6.81 7.75 8.94
N LEU A 134 -5.50 8.00 9.02
CA LEU A 134 -4.90 9.12 9.77
C LEU A 134 -4.98 10.48 9.03
N GLY A 135 -5.50 10.51 7.81
CA GLY A 135 -5.68 11.73 7.02
C GLY A 135 -4.47 12.14 6.18
N TYR A 136 -3.41 11.34 6.14
CA TYR A 136 -2.26 11.62 5.28
C TYR A 136 -2.65 11.61 3.80
N ILE A 137 -1.92 12.40 3.03
CA ILE A 137 -2.02 12.43 1.58
C ILE A 137 -0.92 11.54 1.05
N ILE A 138 -1.28 10.58 0.21
CA ILE A 138 -0.38 9.52 -0.25
C ILE A 138 -0.31 9.59 -1.77
N ARG A 139 0.90 9.56 -2.30
CA ARG A 139 1.20 9.40 -3.72
C ARG A 139 2.02 8.13 -3.90
N TRP A 140 1.82 7.42 -5.00
CA TRP A 140 2.79 6.43 -5.46
C TRP A 140 4.13 7.10 -5.75
N HIS A 141 5.23 6.56 -5.20
CA HIS A 141 6.56 7.09 -5.44
C HIS A 141 6.87 7.04 -6.94
N SER A 142 7.52 8.08 -7.46
CA SER A 142 7.83 8.25 -8.88
C SER A 142 6.63 8.34 -9.84
N VAL A 143 5.38 8.34 -9.35
CA VAL A 143 4.19 8.52 -10.19
C VAL A 143 3.62 9.93 -10.01
N PRO A 144 3.75 10.84 -10.99
CA PRO A 144 3.20 12.18 -10.85
C PRO A 144 1.66 12.15 -10.87
N TRP A 145 1.00 13.01 -10.09
CA TRP A 145 -0.46 13.09 -10.11
C TRP A 145 -1.03 13.50 -11.46
N SER A 146 -0.32 14.32 -12.24
CA SER A 146 -0.74 14.74 -13.57
C SER A 146 0.46 14.85 -14.49
N ILE A 147 0.34 14.29 -15.69
CA ILE A 147 1.31 14.53 -16.77
C ILE A 147 0.77 15.69 -17.59
N LYS A 148 1.49 16.81 -17.62
CA LYS A 148 1.20 17.88 -18.59
C LYS A 148 1.72 17.40 -19.94
N THR A 149 0.85 17.21 -20.92
CA THR A 149 1.30 17.04 -22.31
C THR A 149 1.94 18.36 -22.73
N PRO A 150 3.22 18.39 -23.12
CA PRO A 150 3.79 19.61 -23.68
C PRO A 150 2.95 19.98 -24.92
N LYS A 151 2.39 21.20 -24.91
CA LYS A 151 1.94 21.83 -26.15
C LYS A 151 3.19 21.99 -27.01
N GLY A 152 3.11 21.58 -28.26
CA GLY A 152 4.24 21.55 -29.19
C GLY A 152 5.05 22.85 -29.13
N ASP A 153 6.32 22.72 -28.79
CA ASP A 153 7.43 23.24 -29.56
C ASP A 153 8.76 22.79 -28.91
N ASN A 154 9.63 22.26 -29.75
CA ASN A 154 11.05 21.95 -29.55
C ASN A 154 11.43 20.91 -28.48
N LEU A 155 11.53 19.69 -29.00
CA LEU A 155 12.19 18.52 -28.43
C LEU A 155 13.70 18.79 -28.25
N ASN A 156 14.12 19.11 -27.02
CA ASN A 156 15.46 18.77 -26.54
C ASN A 156 15.30 17.91 -25.29
N ASN A 157 15.69 16.65 -25.45
CA ASN A 157 15.51 15.59 -24.46
C ASN A 157 16.56 15.76 -23.35
N GLU A 158 16.15 16.29 -22.21
CA GLU A 158 16.89 16.12 -20.96
C GLU A 158 15.98 15.46 -19.93
N THR A 159 15.75 14.16 -20.13
CA THR A 159 15.42 13.26 -19.03
C THR A 159 16.62 12.36 -18.85
N VAL A 160 17.40 12.64 -17.81
CA VAL A 160 18.52 11.82 -17.34
C VAL A 160 17.96 10.46 -16.94
N TYR A 161 18.08 9.48 -17.83
CA TYR A 161 18.00 8.07 -17.52
C TYR A 161 19.43 7.54 -17.42
N VAL A 162 19.80 6.99 -16.26
CA VAL A 162 21.04 6.20 -16.14
C VAL A 162 20.78 4.87 -16.84
N GLN A 163 21.42 4.73 -18.00
CA GLN A 163 21.29 3.59 -18.89
C GLN A 163 22.33 2.53 -18.55
N SER A 164 21.87 1.29 -18.39
CA SER A 164 22.67 0.11 -18.68
C SER A 164 22.08 -0.52 -19.95
N THR A 165 22.83 -0.43 -21.04
CA THR A 165 22.67 -1.11 -22.34
C THR A 165 22.87 -2.64 -22.20
N PRO A 166 22.41 -3.52 -23.14
CA PRO A 166 22.66 -3.41 -24.59
C PRO A 166 21.52 -3.76 -25.57
N GLU A 167 21.55 -3.03 -26.69
CA GLU A 167 21.38 -3.41 -28.11
C GLU A 167 20.28 -4.39 -28.57
N GLY A 168 19.46 -3.91 -29.52
CA GLY A 168 18.60 -4.74 -30.38
C GLY A 168 17.70 -3.90 -31.30
N ASN A 169 17.90 -4.03 -32.61
CA ASN A 169 17.35 -3.25 -33.71
C ASN A 169 15.82 -3.05 -33.72
N GLY A 170 15.39 -1.86 -34.18
CA GLY A 170 14.03 -1.37 -34.06
C GLY A 170 13.05 -1.68 -35.19
N VAL A 171 11.79 -1.35 -34.92
CA VAL A 171 10.74 -0.98 -35.88
C VAL A 171 9.85 0.06 -35.17
N MET A 172 9.61 1.19 -35.83
CA MET A 172 8.80 2.31 -35.34
C MET A 172 7.34 2.16 -35.77
N GLY A 173 6.40 2.36 -34.83
CA GLY A 173 4.98 2.51 -35.12
C GLY A 173 4.10 2.48 -33.87
N ILE A 174 3.77 3.66 -33.35
CA ILE A 174 2.54 4.03 -32.60
C ILE A 174 2.16 3.08 -31.44
N ASP A 175 2.60 3.40 -30.21
CA ASP A 175 1.99 2.99 -28.88
C ASP A 175 2.94 3.11 -27.67
N SER A 176 4.13 3.69 -27.84
CA SER A 176 5.24 3.51 -26.87
C SER A 176 5.04 4.17 -25.49
N LYS A 177 4.16 5.17 -25.32
CA LYS A 177 4.07 5.93 -24.07
C LYS A 177 3.28 5.22 -22.96
N ASP A 178 2.21 4.51 -23.31
CA ASP A 178 1.43 3.72 -22.34
C ASP A 178 2.11 2.40 -21.98
N LYS A 179 2.84 1.79 -22.94
CA LYS A 179 3.61 0.58 -22.68
C LYS A 179 4.77 0.82 -21.70
N SER A 180 5.43 1.98 -21.76
CA SER A 180 6.51 2.35 -20.83
C SER A 180 6.02 2.44 -19.38
N PHE A 181 4.82 2.96 -19.14
CA PHE A 181 4.25 3.08 -17.79
C PHE A 181 3.86 1.72 -17.21
N ASN A 182 3.38 0.82 -18.07
CA ASN A 182 2.99 -0.53 -17.70
C ASN A 182 4.22 -1.38 -17.33
N VAL A 183 5.29 -1.36 -18.14
CA VAL A 183 6.51 -2.13 -17.84
C VAL A 183 7.21 -1.67 -16.56
N GLU A 184 7.16 -0.37 -16.23
CA GLU A 184 7.79 0.18 -15.02
C GLU A 184 6.96 -0.14 -13.75
N LEU A 185 5.63 -0.12 -13.85
CA LEU A 185 4.71 -0.51 -12.78
C LEU A 185 4.80 -2.02 -12.47
N PHE A 186 4.92 -2.88 -13.49
CA PHE A 186 5.07 -4.33 -13.29
C PHE A 186 6.50 -4.74 -12.90
N SER A 187 7.54 -4.03 -13.36
CA SER A 187 8.92 -4.25 -12.90
C SER A 187 9.15 -3.83 -11.44
N SER A 188 8.21 -3.08 -10.85
CA SER A 188 8.25 -2.69 -9.43
C SER A 188 7.83 -3.80 -8.46
N MET A 189 7.40 -4.96 -8.96
CA MET A 189 6.85 -6.07 -8.18
C MET A 189 7.89 -7.11 -7.72
N GLN A 190 9.19 -6.78 -7.74
CA GLN A 190 10.19 -7.63 -7.11
C GLN A 190 10.24 -7.34 -5.61
N ILE A 191 9.64 -8.23 -4.81
CA ILE A 191 9.50 -8.16 -3.35
C ILE A 191 10.85 -8.33 -2.61
N ASN A 192 11.95 -8.57 -3.33
CA ASN A 192 13.25 -8.85 -2.73
C ASN A 192 14.14 -7.60 -2.54
N GLU A 193 13.77 -6.43 -3.08
CA GLU A 193 14.52 -5.18 -2.90
C GLU A 193 13.67 -4.15 -2.13
N VAL A 194 14.23 -3.49 -1.10
CA VAL A 194 13.55 -2.32 -0.54
C VAL A 194 13.51 -1.21 -1.56
N ARG A 195 12.29 -0.82 -1.88
CA ARG A 195 12.00 0.26 -2.81
C ARG A 195 11.08 1.27 -2.16
N PRO A 196 11.29 2.57 -2.40
CA PRO A 196 10.29 3.60 -2.15
C PRO A 196 8.97 3.24 -2.81
N VAL A 197 7.89 3.24 -2.02
CA VAL A 197 6.54 2.88 -2.48
C VAL A 197 5.64 4.10 -2.48
N PHE A 198 5.72 4.92 -1.43
CA PHE A 198 4.85 6.09 -1.29
C PHE A 198 5.61 7.35 -0.94
N ASP A 199 5.18 8.47 -1.53
CA ASP A 199 5.47 9.80 -1.02
C ASP A 199 4.32 10.22 -0.12
N VAL A 200 4.63 10.54 1.14
CA VAL A 200 3.62 10.83 2.16
C VAL A 200 3.68 12.29 2.57
N PHE A 201 2.53 12.95 2.50
CA PHE A 201 2.37 14.37 2.82
C PHE A 201 1.39 14.52 3.99
N LEU A 202 1.63 15.52 4.82
CA LEU A 202 0.76 15.84 5.95
C LEU A 202 -0.67 16.19 5.51
N PRO A 203 -1.67 15.97 6.37
CA PRO A 203 -3.05 16.41 6.13
C PRO A 203 -3.09 17.92 5.84
N ASN A 204 -3.52 18.30 4.63
CA ASN A 204 -3.56 19.70 4.22
C ASN A 204 -4.83 20.00 3.38
N SER A 205 -5.70 20.86 3.91
CA SER A 205 -6.96 21.23 3.26
C SER A 205 -6.79 22.07 1.99
N LYS A 206 -5.63 22.70 1.82
CA LYS A 206 -5.25 23.52 0.66
C LYS A 206 -4.35 22.77 -0.33
N PHE A 207 -4.18 21.46 -0.15
CA PHE A 207 -3.34 20.64 -1.01
C PHE A 207 -3.78 20.70 -2.48
N LYS A 208 -2.80 20.79 -3.39
CA LYS A 208 -3.00 20.79 -4.83
C LYS A 208 -2.15 19.71 -5.49
N LYS A 209 -2.77 18.75 -6.17
CA LYS A 209 -2.08 17.72 -6.95
C LYS A 209 -1.12 18.27 -8.01
N SER A 210 -1.42 19.44 -8.56
CA SER A 210 -0.60 20.12 -9.57
C SER A 210 0.66 20.77 -9.01
N SER A 211 0.72 20.97 -7.69
CA SER A 211 1.86 21.57 -6.98
C SER A 211 1.84 21.02 -5.55
N PRO A 212 2.25 19.76 -5.37
CA PRO A 212 2.11 19.07 -4.09
C PRO A 212 3.14 19.53 -3.04
N GLY A 213 4.21 20.21 -3.47
CA GLY A 213 5.37 20.49 -2.63
C GLY A 213 6.21 19.22 -2.40
N ASP A 214 7.10 19.29 -1.42
CA ASP A 214 7.90 18.14 -0.98
C ASP A 214 7.10 17.26 -0.02
N PRO A 215 7.23 15.92 -0.11
CA PRO A 215 6.64 15.03 0.86
C PRO A 215 7.32 15.18 2.23
N SER A 216 6.56 14.91 3.29
CA SER A 216 7.10 14.90 4.66
C SER A 216 8.03 13.73 4.90
N PHE A 217 7.77 12.60 4.24
CA PHE A 217 8.70 11.49 4.16
C PHE A 217 8.41 10.61 2.94
N VAL A 218 9.42 9.88 2.49
CA VAL A 218 9.28 8.77 1.55
C VAL A 218 9.19 7.47 2.33
N LEU A 219 8.22 6.62 1.98
CA LEU A 219 7.97 5.36 2.64
C LEU A 219 8.47 4.18 1.81
N CYS A 220 9.26 3.30 2.43
CA CYS A 220 9.74 2.05 1.88
C CYS A 220 9.08 0.85 2.59
N LEU A 221 8.60 -0.13 1.83
CA LEU A 221 8.09 -1.40 2.39
C LEU A 221 9.24 -2.39 2.57
N THR A 222 9.36 -3.02 3.75
CA THR A 222 10.36 -4.06 4.01
C THR A 222 9.77 -5.47 3.83
N SER A 223 10.54 -6.38 3.23
CA SER A 223 10.11 -7.74 2.86
C SER A 223 10.35 -8.80 3.94
N GLY A 224 10.27 -8.41 5.22
CA GLY A 224 10.48 -9.33 6.35
C GLY A 224 11.95 -9.67 6.65
N TYR A 225 12.89 -9.33 5.77
CA TYR A 225 14.32 -9.42 6.03
C TYR A 225 14.92 -8.03 6.35
N PRO A 226 15.89 -7.97 7.28
CA PRO A 226 16.61 -6.73 7.56
C PRO A 226 17.36 -6.29 6.30
N GLN A 227 17.22 -5.02 5.97
CA GLN A 227 17.88 -4.44 4.81
C GLN A 227 19.39 -4.34 5.03
N SER A 228 20.16 -4.58 3.97
CA SER A 228 21.60 -4.34 4.06
C SER A 228 21.86 -2.84 4.20
N LYS A 229 22.94 -2.51 4.91
CA LYS A 229 23.40 -1.12 5.04
C LYS A 229 23.59 -0.45 3.67
N ALA A 230 24.13 -1.19 2.69
CA ALA A 230 24.37 -0.67 1.36
C ALA A 230 23.07 -0.28 0.63
N GLU A 231 22.00 -1.07 0.77
CA GLU A 231 20.69 -0.77 0.18
C GLU A 231 20.09 0.49 0.79
N VAL A 232 20.12 0.61 2.12
CA VAL A 232 19.63 1.80 2.84
C VAL A 232 20.37 3.05 2.38
N GLU A 233 21.71 3.01 2.31
CA GLU A 233 22.54 4.14 1.84
C GLU A 233 22.27 4.50 0.37
N ILE A 234 21.92 3.54 -0.49
CA ILE A 234 21.54 3.81 -1.89
C ILE A 234 20.21 4.56 -1.93
N ILE A 235 19.22 4.15 -1.13
CA ILE A 235 17.89 4.75 -1.11
C ILE A 235 17.94 6.16 -0.51
N GLU A 236 18.69 6.34 0.58
CA GLU A 236 18.96 7.65 1.19
C GLU A 236 19.54 8.63 0.17
N ARG A 237 20.59 8.20 -0.57
CA ARG A 237 21.20 9.04 -1.62
C ARG A 237 20.20 9.40 -2.72
N ARG A 238 19.28 8.51 -3.09
CA ARG A 238 18.25 8.78 -4.12
C ARG A 238 17.17 9.75 -3.63
N CYS A 239 16.79 9.68 -2.36
CA CYS A 239 15.74 10.53 -1.78
C CYS A 239 16.25 11.89 -1.30
N GLY A 240 17.58 12.09 -1.25
CA GLY A 240 18.20 13.37 -0.97
C GLY A 240 17.92 13.84 0.45
N SER A 241 17.32 15.03 0.60
CA SER A 241 17.01 15.62 1.91
C SER A 241 15.65 15.19 2.48
N ILE A 242 14.87 14.41 1.74
CA ILE A 242 13.54 13.98 2.20
C ILE A 242 13.71 12.83 3.20
N PRO A 243 13.12 12.91 4.41
CA PRO A 243 13.22 11.84 5.38
C PRO A 243 12.69 10.50 4.85
N LEU A 244 13.40 9.42 5.17
CA LEU A 244 12.96 8.06 4.86
C LEU A 244 12.30 7.41 6.06
N LYS A 245 11.23 6.67 5.78
CA LYS A 245 10.60 5.76 6.75
C LYS A 245 10.48 4.38 6.14
N PHE A 246 10.81 3.39 6.94
CA PHE A 246 10.62 1.99 6.62
C PHE A 246 9.35 1.51 7.29
N CYS A 247 8.63 0.65 6.59
CA CYS A 247 7.38 0.08 7.06
C CYS A 247 7.45 -1.43 7.01
N HIS A 248 7.05 -2.04 8.11
CA HIS A 248 6.83 -3.48 8.21
C HIS A 248 5.37 -3.75 8.54
N VAL A 249 4.79 -4.75 7.87
CA VAL A 249 3.42 -5.20 8.12
C VAL A 249 3.49 -6.62 8.63
N GLU A 250 3.00 -6.84 9.84
CA GLU A 250 3.01 -8.15 10.48
C GLU A 250 1.64 -8.41 11.13
N HIS A 251 0.96 -9.47 10.72
CA HIS A 251 -0.36 -9.85 11.26
C HIS A 251 -1.38 -8.68 11.25
N GLY A 252 -1.39 -7.88 10.18
CA GLY A 252 -2.28 -6.71 10.04
C GLY A 252 -1.89 -5.48 10.87
N ARG A 253 -0.76 -5.54 11.61
CA ARG A 253 -0.20 -4.38 12.31
C ARG A 253 0.84 -3.69 11.44
N VAL A 254 0.72 -2.37 11.35
CA VAL A 254 1.61 -1.53 10.56
C VAL A 254 2.59 -0.82 11.50
N SER A 255 3.88 -1.07 11.31
CA SER A 255 4.96 -0.50 12.11
C SER A 255 5.86 0.38 11.25
N PHE A 256 6.16 1.60 11.72
CA PHE A 256 7.03 2.56 11.04
C PHE A 256 8.31 2.78 11.84
N PHE A 257 9.46 2.80 11.18
CA PHE A 257 10.75 3.09 11.79
C PHE A 257 11.64 3.92 10.86
N SER A 258 12.58 4.67 11.44
CA SER A 258 13.67 5.35 10.72
C SER A 258 14.99 4.70 11.09
N ILE A 259 15.95 4.81 10.19
CA ILE A 259 17.33 4.38 10.41
C ILE A 259 18.16 5.66 10.37
N ASP A 260 18.88 5.93 11.46
CA ASP A 260 19.71 7.12 11.59
C ASP A 260 21.17 6.69 11.79
N ARG A 261 22.09 7.34 11.08
CA ARG A 261 23.52 7.13 11.30
C ARG A 261 23.93 7.87 12.57
N VAL A 262 24.42 7.13 13.56
CA VAL A 262 24.98 7.66 14.80
C VAL A 262 26.47 7.36 14.84
N GLU A 263 27.29 8.42 14.96
CA GLU A 263 28.73 8.29 15.18
C GLU A 263 29.01 8.26 16.68
N LEU A 264 29.58 7.15 17.16
CA LEU A 264 29.92 7.01 18.57
C LEU A 264 31.26 7.72 18.85
N PRO A 265 31.36 8.50 19.95
CA PRO A 265 32.61 9.11 20.33
C PRO A 265 33.63 8.02 20.68
N VAL A 266 34.82 8.09 20.09
CA VAL A 266 35.94 7.25 20.50
C VAL A 266 36.53 7.87 21.76
N LEU A 267 36.46 7.14 22.88
CA LEU A 267 37.10 7.59 24.12
C LEU A 267 38.64 7.53 23.94
N PRO A 268 39.38 8.52 24.47
CA PRO A 268 40.83 8.61 24.36
C PRO A 268 41.58 7.48 25.09
#